data_AF-A0A6G0GGH3-F1
#
_entry.id   AF-A0A6G0GGH3-F1
#
_cell.length_a   1.000
_cell.length_b   1.000
_cell.length_c   1.000
_cell.angle_alpha   90.00
_cell.angle_beta   90.00
_cell.angle_gamma   90.00
#
_symmetry.space_group_name_H-M   'P 1'
#
loop_
_entity.id
_entity.type
_entity.pdbx_description
1 polymer ?
#
loop_
_entity_poly.entity_id
_entity_poly.type
_entity_poly.pdbx_seq_one_letter_code
_entity_poly.pdbx_strand_id
1 'polypeptide(L)'
;MARTIINNKQVFQSYVLTTAKYDFSPYEKRIMYRLIELAQKEIEGIKLKDNLRKIAPTNFGREITMPVSDILKDEQDKHYAIAKAAFRSLSEKHIEYEDDEVWSYTPIITAPEIKKNSGSVKFYVFDNIWRCLLDFTKGFKKYELITAMKFKSAYAMRFYELMSGQTKPLFVPLEGPDGLRERFYLQGKYEKVNDFRRKVIDVAKKELDESSPYSFVAKEEKAGKKIIGWTFFPVFYENREDPALQEQARMAKVTARLQLENNVYDYIKFSFDFKSDEINKNKKTLIEGQNRIPDFMGFLGELKKGARLAENPKGYVIGAIKRKLKEI
;
A
#
# COMPACT_ATOMS: atom_id res chain seq x y z
N MET A 1 6.73 -0.95 23.79
CA MET A 1 5.34 -1.42 23.63
C MET A 1 5.29 -2.34 22.42
N ALA A 2 4.76 -3.56 22.53
CA ALA A 2 4.63 -4.46 21.38
C ALA A 2 3.86 -3.78 20.22
N ARG A 3 4.11 -4.22 18.98
CA ARG A 3 3.40 -3.69 17.82
C ARG A 3 1.94 -4.11 17.86
N THR A 4 1.02 -3.16 17.91
CA THR A 4 -0.40 -3.47 17.73
C THR A 4 -0.71 -3.63 16.25
N ILE A 5 -1.09 -4.84 15.83
CA ILE A 5 -1.49 -5.14 14.46
C ILE A 5 -3.02 -5.07 14.38
N ILE A 6 -3.55 -4.08 13.66
CA ILE A 6 -4.99 -3.91 13.45
C ILE A 6 -5.28 -4.13 11.98
N ASN A 7 -6.04 -5.17 11.66
CA ASN A 7 -6.60 -5.57 10.36
C ASN A 7 -5.67 -5.45 9.14
N ASN A 8 -5.45 -6.55 8.43
CA ASN A 8 -4.67 -6.50 7.20
C ASN A 8 -5.36 -5.62 6.16
N LYS A 9 -4.54 -4.95 5.36
CA LYS A 9 -5.02 -4.05 4.32
C LYS A 9 -4.06 -4.02 3.16
N GLN A 10 -4.61 -3.68 2.00
CA GLN A 10 -3.83 -3.43 0.82
C GLN A 10 -3.35 -1.97 0.81
N VAL A 11 -2.09 -1.77 0.48
CA VAL A 11 -1.48 -0.45 0.26
C VAL A 11 -1.06 -0.33 -1.20
N PHE A 12 -1.13 0.90 -1.70
CA PHE A 12 -0.73 1.24 -3.07
C PHE A 12 0.64 1.92 -3.07
N GLN A 13 1.68 1.26 -3.55
CA GLN A 13 3.00 1.84 -3.69
C GLN A 13 3.22 2.32 -5.11
N SER A 14 3.78 3.52 -5.27
CA SER A 14 4.23 4.02 -6.57
C SER A 14 5.13 3.01 -7.27
N TYR A 15 4.94 2.84 -8.58
CA TYR A 15 5.85 2.01 -9.36
C TYR A 15 7.28 2.58 -9.36
N VAL A 16 7.42 3.91 -9.31
CA VAL A 16 8.71 4.61 -9.23
C VAL A 16 9.50 4.14 -8.00
N LEU A 17 8.85 4.08 -6.82
CA LEU A 17 9.47 3.58 -5.59
C LEU A 17 9.76 2.08 -5.62
N THR A 18 8.95 1.33 -6.36
CA THR A 18 9.16 -0.11 -6.52
C THR A 18 10.42 -0.39 -7.34
N THR A 19 10.69 0.41 -8.37
CA THR A 19 11.87 0.25 -9.24
C THR A 19 13.06 1.11 -8.83
N ALA A 20 12.91 1.99 -7.83
CA ALA A 20 13.98 2.85 -7.34
C ALA A 20 15.21 2.03 -6.87
N LYS A 21 16.39 2.61 -7.04
CA LYS A 21 17.69 2.01 -6.71
C LYS A 21 18.05 2.37 -5.28
N TYR A 22 18.05 1.39 -4.38
CA TYR A 22 18.39 1.60 -2.97
C TYR A 22 18.77 0.29 -2.27
N ASP A 23 19.42 0.40 -1.11
CA ASP A 23 19.91 -0.70 -0.27
C ASP A 23 19.24 -0.75 1.11
N PHE A 24 17.95 -0.42 1.18
CA PHE A 24 17.22 -0.36 2.44
C PHE A 24 17.24 -1.69 3.19
N SER A 25 17.53 -1.61 4.49
CA SER A 25 17.36 -2.70 5.43
C SER A 25 15.87 -3.03 5.61
N PRO A 26 15.54 -4.21 6.17
CA PRO A 26 14.15 -4.58 6.46
C PRO A 26 13.43 -3.55 7.34
N TYR A 27 14.11 -2.95 8.32
CA TYR A 27 13.50 -1.94 9.19
C TYR A 27 13.28 -0.60 8.47
N GLU A 28 14.21 -0.19 7.61
CA GLU A 28 14.04 1.00 6.77
C GLU A 28 12.85 0.83 5.81
N LYS A 29 12.69 -0.36 5.20
CA LYS A 29 11.50 -0.70 4.40
C LYS A 29 10.20 -0.60 5.18
N ARG A 30 10.19 -1.04 6.45
CA ARG A 30 9.02 -0.91 7.31
C ARG A 30 8.70 0.54 7.64
N ILE A 31 9.70 1.42 7.79
CA ILE A 31 9.45 2.87 7.88
C ILE A 31 8.78 3.36 6.59
N MET A 32 9.32 3.02 5.42
CA MET A 32 8.73 3.40 4.13
C MET A 32 7.28 2.93 3.97
N TYR A 33 6.97 1.70 4.36
CA TYR A 33 5.60 1.19 4.32
C TYR A 33 4.64 1.97 5.23
N ARG A 34 5.12 2.44 6.39
CA ARG A 34 4.34 3.31 7.27
C ARG A 34 4.14 4.70 6.66
N LEU A 35 5.15 5.26 5.99
CA LEU A 35 4.99 6.53 5.28
C LEU A 35 3.95 6.43 4.16
N ILE A 36 4.00 5.37 3.35
CA ILE A 36 3.02 5.10 2.29
C ILE A 36 1.61 4.97 2.88
N GLU A 37 1.47 4.21 3.98
CA GLU A 37 0.20 4.08 4.70
C GLU A 37 -0.33 5.44 5.19
N LEU A 38 0.52 6.27 5.78
CA LEU A 38 0.15 7.56 6.35
C LEU A 38 -0.23 8.56 5.25
N ALA A 39 0.54 8.60 4.16
CA ALA A 39 0.26 9.45 2.99
C ALA A 39 -1.11 9.12 2.36
N GLN A 40 -1.46 7.83 2.25
CA GLN A 40 -2.78 7.42 1.74
C GLN A 40 -3.92 7.82 2.69
N LYS A 41 -3.74 7.66 4.00
CA LYS A 41 -4.75 8.11 4.98
C LYS A 41 -4.99 9.61 4.94
N GLU A 42 -3.94 10.40 4.68
CA GLU A 42 -4.05 11.85 4.49
C GLU A 42 -4.94 12.19 3.29
N ILE A 43 -4.73 11.53 2.12
CA ILE A 43 -5.58 11.70 0.93
C ILE A 43 -7.03 11.29 1.21
N GLU A 44 -7.25 10.18 1.92
CA GLU A 44 -8.59 9.70 2.25
C GLU A 44 -9.34 10.62 3.22
N GLY A 45 -8.66 11.63 3.81
CA GLY A 45 -9.23 12.53 4.81
C GLY A 45 -9.61 11.80 6.11
N ILE A 46 -9.04 10.61 6.35
CA ILE A 46 -9.32 9.83 7.55
C ILE A 46 -8.57 10.47 8.70
N LYS A 47 -9.31 11.05 9.65
CA LYS A 47 -8.74 11.42 10.94
C LYS A 47 -8.13 10.17 11.58
N LEU A 48 -6.83 10.22 11.86
CA LEU A 48 -6.14 9.18 12.63
C LEU A 48 -6.83 9.11 13.99
N LYS A 49 -7.67 8.08 14.18
CA LYS A 49 -8.50 7.90 15.38
C LYS A 49 -7.66 7.55 16.61
N ASP A 50 -6.45 7.02 16.42
CA ASP A 50 -5.54 6.77 17.53
C ASP A 50 -4.72 8.03 17.84
N ASN A 51 -4.55 8.31 19.13
CA ASN A 51 -3.78 9.46 19.61
C ASN A 51 -2.25 9.27 19.43
N LEU A 52 -1.81 8.12 18.90
CA LEU A 52 -0.41 7.72 18.81
C LEU A 52 0.24 8.15 17.49
N ARG A 53 -0.56 8.29 16.43
CA ARG A 53 -0.10 8.65 15.08
C ARG A 53 -0.60 10.04 14.71
N LYS A 54 0.31 10.90 14.25
CA LYS A 54 -0.04 12.26 13.83
C LYS A 54 0.72 12.61 12.55
N ILE A 55 0.02 13.30 11.66
CA ILE A 55 0.56 13.95 10.47
C ILE A 55 0.20 15.42 10.64
N ALA A 56 1.21 16.29 10.73
CA ALA A 56 1.02 17.73 10.82
C ALA A 56 1.72 18.41 9.63
N PRO A 57 1.05 19.30 8.89
CA PRO A 57 1.69 20.04 7.81
C PRO A 57 2.77 20.98 8.38
N THR A 58 3.85 21.13 7.64
CA THR A 58 4.91 22.12 7.90
C THR A 58 5.15 22.95 6.64
N ASN A 59 5.94 24.01 6.74
CA ASN A 59 6.24 24.88 5.59
C ASN A 59 6.87 24.14 4.41
N PHE A 60 7.56 23.02 4.67
CA PHE A 60 8.34 22.30 3.66
C PHE A 60 7.92 20.82 3.52
N GLY A 61 6.83 20.39 4.15
CA GLY A 61 6.39 19.00 4.12
C GLY A 61 5.48 18.61 5.28
N ARG A 62 5.79 17.49 5.95
CA ARG A 62 5.02 16.97 7.09
C ARG A 62 5.92 16.62 8.26
N GLU A 63 5.44 16.90 9.46
CA GLU A 63 5.90 16.30 10.69
C GLU A 63 5.09 15.02 10.95
N ILE A 64 5.79 13.91 11.13
CA ILE A 64 5.21 12.61 11.42
C ILE A 64 5.54 12.23 12.85
N THR A 65 4.52 11.85 13.61
CA THR A 65 4.66 11.20 14.91
C THR A 65 4.05 9.80 14.84
N MET A 66 4.79 8.79 15.29
CA MET A 66 4.27 7.41 15.41
C MET A 66 5.03 6.62 16.49
N PRO A 67 4.46 5.52 17.02
CA PRO A 67 5.21 4.58 17.86
C PRO A 67 6.39 3.95 17.11
N VAL A 68 7.56 3.83 17.77
CA VAL A 68 8.69 3.05 17.22
C VAL A 68 8.30 1.59 16.98
N SER A 69 7.34 1.08 17.76
CA SER A 69 6.84 -0.27 17.60
C SER A 69 6.10 -0.52 16.28
N ASP A 70 5.67 0.54 15.57
CA ASP A 70 4.98 0.39 14.30
C ASP A 70 5.83 -0.24 13.21
N ILE A 71 7.16 -0.17 13.33
CA ILE A 71 8.13 -0.73 12.37
C ILE A 71 8.73 -2.08 12.81
N LEU A 72 8.22 -2.66 13.90
CA LEU A 72 8.59 -4.01 14.31
C LEU A 72 7.92 -5.03 13.40
N LYS A 73 8.54 -6.20 13.25
CA LYS A 73 8.03 -7.26 12.36
C LYS A 73 6.64 -7.73 12.78
N ASP A 74 6.49 -8.02 14.06
CA ASP A 74 5.31 -8.61 14.68
C ASP A 74 5.26 -8.24 16.18
N GLU A 75 4.33 -8.83 16.92
CA GLU A 75 4.16 -8.62 18.36
C GLU A 75 5.31 -9.19 19.20
N GLN A 76 6.05 -10.18 18.69
CA GLN A 76 7.16 -10.83 19.39
C GLN A 76 8.50 -10.14 19.15
N ASP A 77 8.62 -9.35 18.09
CA ASP A 77 9.83 -8.59 17.77
C ASP A 77 10.10 -7.51 18.84
N LYS A 78 11.23 -7.66 19.55
CA LYS A 78 11.63 -6.78 20.65
C LYS A 78 12.90 -5.98 20.33
N HIS A 79 13.33 -5.91 19.07
CA HIS A 79 14.62 -5.29 18.71
C HIS A 79 14.53 -3.76 18.53
N TYR A 80 14.16 -3.04 19.60
CA TYR A 80 14.04 -1.57 19.56
C TYR A 80 15.35 -0.85 19.23
N ALA A 81 16.50 -1.42 19.57
CA ALA A 81 17.80 -0.86 19.20
C ALA A 81 17.99 -0.83 17.67
N ILE A 82 17.58 -1.90 16.98
CA ILE A 82 17.62 -1.98 15.51
C ILE A 82 16.60 -1.01 14.91
N ALA A 83 15.38 -0.94 15.47
CA ALA A 83 14.36 0.01 15.04
C ALA A 83 14.85 1.46 15.15
N LYS A 84 15.49 1.83 16.27
CA LYS A 84 16.11 3.16 16.46
C LYS A 84 17.22 3.41 15.44
N ALA A 85 18.11 2.44 15.24
CA ALA A 85 19.21 2.56 14.29
C ALA A 85 18.69 2.76 12.85
N ALA A 86 17.56 2.15 12.50
CA ALA A 86 16.94 2.30 11.19
C ALA A 86 16.44 3.73 10.92
N PHE A 87 15.91 4.45 11.92
CA PHE A 87 15.56 5.87 11.72
C PHE A 87 16.79 6.73 11.46
N ARG A 88 17.89 6.49 12.19
CA ARG A 88 19.15 7.18 11.92
C ARG A 88 19.65 6.88 10.51
N SER A 89 19.79 5.59 10.18
CA SER A 89 20.29 5.13 8.88
C SER A 89 19.43 5.67 7.73
N LEU A 90 18.10 5.65 7.86
CA LEU A 90 17.22 6.19 6.82
C LEU A 90 17.36 7.71 6.65
N SER A 91 17.67 8.44 7.73
CA SER A 91 17.91 9.89 7.64
C SER A 91 19.20 10.27 6.93
N GLU A 92 20.14 9.33 6.83
CA GLU A 92 21.39 9.47 6.08
C GLU A 92 21.20 9.09 4.60
N LYS A 93 20.07 8.46 4.24
CA LYS A 93 19.74 8.06 2.87
C LYS A 93 18.92 9.12 2.14
N HIS A 94 19.27 9.34 0.89
CA HIS A 94 18.73 10.41 0.07
C HIS A 94 18.16 9.86 -1.23
N ILE A 95 17.19 10.59 -1.78
CA ILE A 95 16.71 10.39 -3.15
C ILE A 95 17.27 11.54 -3.97
N GLU A 96 17.98 11.16 -5.03
CA GLU A 96 18.48 12.07 -6.05
C GLU A 96 17.49 12.08 -7.22
N TYR A 97 17.09 13.27 -7.63
CA TYR A 97 16.25 13.52 -8.78
C TYR A 97 16.90 14.60 -9.64
N GLU A 98 17.02 14.33 -10.92
CA GLU A 98 17.63 15.22 -11.90
C GLU A 98 16.78 15.17 -13.18
N ASP A 99 16.37 16.34 -13.65
CA ASP A 99 15.82 16.57 -14.99
C ASP A 99 16.53 17.77 -15.66
N ASP A 100 16.06 18.19 -16.83
CA ASP A 100 16.68 19.26 -17.62
C ASP A 100 16.67 20.63 -16.90
N GLU A 101 15.83 20.81 -15.88
CA GLU A 101 15.64 22.10 -15.18
C GLU A 101 16.08 22.07 -13.71
N VAL A 102 15.96 20.93 -13.04
CA VAL A 102 16.09 20.81 -11.59
C VAL A 102 16.94 19.59 -11.22
N TRP A 103 18.02 19.86 -10.48
CA TRP A 103 18.71 18.85 -9.68
C TRP A 103 18.30 18.99 -8.21
N SER A 104 17.95 17.87 -7.57
CA SER A 104 17.59 17.84 -6.16
C SER A 104 18.14 16.59 -5.46
N TYR A 105 18.64 16.79 -4.25
CA TYR A 105 19.16 15.74 -3.39
C TYR A 105 18.53 15.86 -2.01
N THR A 106 17.57 14.98 -1.72
CA THR A 106 16.69 15.15 -0.55
C THR A 106 16.73 13.93 0.36
N PRO A 107 16.92 14.10 1.68
CA PRO A 107 16.84 12.99 2.61
C PRO A 107 15.42 12.43 2.67
N ILE A 108 15.30 11.12 2.87
CA ILE A 108 14.00 10.45 2.93
C ILE A 108 13.22 10.87 4.19
N ILE A 109 13.92 10.95 5.32
CA ILE A 109 13.40 11.50 6.58
C ILE A 109 14.44 12.42 7.22
N THR A 110 14.00 13.40 8.01
CA THR A 110 14.87 14.39 8.64
C THR A 110 14.63 14.45 10.16
N ALA A 111 15.71 14.65 10.91
CA ALA A 111 15.72 14.89 12.36
C ALA A 111 14.85 13.92 13.20
N PRO A 112 15.09 12.59 13.14
CA PRO A 112 14.36 11.65 13.96
C PRO A 112 14.65 11.83 15.46
N GLU A 113 13.61 12.11 16.23
CA GLU A 113 13.63 12.32 17.68
C GLU A 113 12.77 11.25 18.36
N ILE A 114 13.36 10.44 19.25
CA ILE A 114 12.63 9.39 19.99
C ILE A 114 12.45 9.80 21.44
N LYS A 115 11.19 9.91 21.88
CA LYS A 115 10.83 10.09 23.29
C LYS A 115 10.88 8.74 24.00
N LYS A 116 11.93 8.51 24.80
CA LYS A 116 12.19 7.22 25.47
C LYS A 116 11.01 6.72 26.32
N ASN A 117 10.35 7.61 27.06
CA ASN A 117 9.28 7.24 28.00
C ASN A 117 8.00 6.79 27.28
N SER A 118 7.66 7.43 26.14
CA SER A 118 6.46 7.07 25.37
C SER A 118 6.74 6.05 24.26
N GLY A 119 8.01 5.80 23.92
CA GLY A 119 8.39 4.97 22.77
C GLY A 119 7.93 5.54 21.43
N SER A 120 7.63 6.84 21.36
CA SER A 120 7.21 7.54 20.16
C SER A 120 8.41 8.16 19.44
N VAL A 121 8.40 8.10 18.12
CA VAL A 121 9.33 8.84 17.26
C VAL A 121 8.59 10.01 16.60
N LYS A 122 9.31 11.12 16.43
CA LYS A 122 8.91 12.29 15.66
C LYS A 122 10.00 12.56 14.62
N PHE A 123 9.63 12.82 13.37
CA PHE A 123 10.57 13.16 12.29
C PHE A 123 9.85 13.93 11.20
N TYR A 124 10.60 14.50 10.25
CA TYR A 124 10.06 15.29 9.15
C TYR A 124 10.25 14.59 7.82
N VAL A 125 9.30 14.78 6.89
CA VAL A 125 9.39 14.33 5.49
C VAL A 125 9.11 15.53 4.60
N PHE A 126 10.03 15.83 3.68
CA PHE A 126 9.88 16.94 2.74
C PHE A 126 8.75 16.69 1.73
N ASP A 127 8.17 17.77 1.20
CA ASP A 127 6.99 17.72 0.33
C ASP A 127 7.25 16.94 -0.96
N ASN A 128 8.44 17.07 -1.55
CA ASN A 128 8.84 16.32 -2.75
C ASN A 128 8.88 14.79 -2.50
N ILE A 129 9.44 14.35 -1.37
CA ILE A 129 9.44 12.93 -0.99
C ILE A 129 8.02 12.45 -0.74
N TRP A 130 7.22 13.24 -0.02
CA TRP A 130 5.83 12.88 0.28
C TRP A 130 4.97 12.75 -0.98
N ARG A 131 5.14 13.67 -1.94
CA ARG A 131 4.49 13.59 -3.26
C ARG A 131 4.95 12.37 -4.04
N CYS A 132 6.22 12.02 -4.00
CA CYS A 132 6.75 10.82 -4.64
C CYS A 132 6.12 9.52 -4.09
N LEU A 133 5.81 9.46 -2.79
CA LEU A 133 5.06 8.33 -2.20
C LEU A 133 3.66 8.14 -2.81
N LEU A 134 3.10 9.23 -3.35
CA LEU A 134 1.75 9.33 -3.92
C LEU A 134 1.77 9.49 -5.45
N ASP A 135 2.95 9.40 -6.07
CA ASP A 135 3.08 9.53 -7.52
C ASP A 135 2.73 8.21 -8.20
N PHE A 136 1.53 8.14 -8.77
CA PHE A 136 1.05 6.98 -9.51
C PHE A 136 1.10 7.17 -11.04
N THR A 137 1.79 8.20 -11.55
CA THR A 137 1.85 8.53 -12.98
C THR A 137 2.44 7.40 -13.83
N LYS A 138 3.41 6.65 -13.30
CA LYS A 138 4.01 5.46 -13.92
C LYS A 138 3.32 4.14 -13.50
N GLY A 139 2.16 4.24 -12.88
CA GLY A 139 1.42 3.11 -12.31
C GLY A 139 1.78 2.84 -10.85
N PHE A 140 1.24 1.75 -10.31
CA PHE A 140 1.37 1.37 -8.91
C PHE A 140 1.44 -0.14 -8.73
N LYS A 141 1.91 -0.55 -7.55
CA LYS A 141 1.82 -1.92 -7.05
C LYS A 141 0.92 -1.96 -5.83
N LYS A 142 0.09 -2.99 -5.77
CA LYS A 142 -0.84 -3.21 -4.67
C LYS A 142 -0.41 -4.46 -3.93
N TYR A 143 -0.21 -4.36 -2.62
CA TYR A 143 0.19 -5.49 -1.80
C TYR A 143 -0.35 -5.40 -0.38
N GLU A 144 -0.39 -6.53 0.32
CA GLU A 144 -0.82 -6.59 1.72
C GLU A 144 0.26 -6.03 2.67
N LEU A 145 -0.10 -5.03 3.45
CA LEU A 145 0.83 -4.32 4.34
C LEU A 145 1.38 -5.23 5.44
N ILE A 146 0.53 -6.03 6.11
CA ILE A 146 1.01 -6.88 7.22
C ILE A 146 1.98 -7.93 6.70
N THR A 147 1.67 -8.54 5.56
CA THR A 147 2.53 -9.53 4.91
C THR A 147 3.87 -8.92 4.53
N ALA A 148 3.89 -7.74 3.89
CA ALA A 148 5.13 -7.02 3.58
C ALA A 148 5.99 -6.73 4.82
N MET A 149 5.35 -6.41 5.95
CA MET A 149 6.04 -6.09 7.21
C MET A 149 6.66 -7.32 7.89
N LYS A 150 6.13 -8.53 7.63
CA LYS A 150 6.56 -9.79 8.25
C LYS A 150 7.88 -10.33 7.67
N PHE A 151 8.26 -9.92 6.47
CA PHE A 151 9.51 -10.37 5.86
C PHE A 151 10.73 -9.96 6.69
N LYS A 152 11.74 -10.82 6.69
CA LYS A 152 13.05 -10.66 7.31
C LYS A 152 14.08 -10.24 6.26
N SER A 153 13.98 -10.73 5.02
CA SER A 153 14.87 -10.35 3.93
C SER A 153 14.39 -9.10 3.22
N ALA A 154 15.29 -8.13 3.03
CA ALA A 154 15.04 -6.99 2.16
C ALA A 154 14.79 -7.44 0.70
N TYR A 155 15.40 -8.54 0.26
CA TYR A 155 15.15 -9.09 -1.07
C TYR A 155 13.75 -9.66 -1.20
N ALA A 156 13.24 -10.37 -0.17
CA ALA A 156 11.88 -10.88 -0.16
C ALA A 156 10.86 -9.73 -0.23
N MET A 157 11.08 -8.65 0.52
CA MET A 157 10.27 -7.43 0.43
C MET A 157 10.24 -6.87 -0.99
N ARG A 158 11.42 -6.69 -1.61
CA ARG A 158 11.55 -6.13 -2.97
C ARG A 158 10.85 -6.99 -4.02
N PHE A 159 11.04 -8.31 -3.97
CA PHE A 159 10.38 -9.23 -4.89
C PHE A 159 8.87 -9.33 -4.64
N TYR A 160 8.43 -9.25 -3.38
CA TYR A 160 7.01 -9.18 -3.05
C TYR A 160 6.37 -7.96 -3.71
N GLU A 161 6.98 -6.78 -3.58
CA GLU A 161 6.48 -5.54 -4.21
C GLU A 161 6.43 -5.65 -5.74
N LEU A 162 7.43 -6.29 -6.35
CA LEU A 162 7.49 -6.48 -7.81
C LEU A 162 6.39 -7.45 -8.30
N MET A 163 6.17 -8.56 -7.58
CA MET A 163 5.30 -9.66 -7.99
C MET A 163 3.85 -9.50 -7.54
N SER A 164 3.58 -8.75 -6.47
CA SER A 164 2.21 -8.61 -5.95
C SER A 164 1.30 -7.91 -6.97
N GLY A 165 0.14 -8.53 -7.22
CA GLY A 165 -0.81 -8.09 -8.24
C GLY A 165 -0.33 -8.26 -9.69
N GLN A 166 0.85 -8.85 -9.93
CA GLN A 166 1.35 -9.12 -11.28
C GLN A 166 0.76 -10.42 -11.82
N THR A 167 0.29 -10.39 -13.06
CA THR A 167 -0.23 -11.59 -13.76
C THR A 167 0.63 -12.00 -14.95
N LYS A 168 1.40 -11.06 -15.50
CA LYS A 168 2.27 -11.31 -16.66
C LYS A 168 3.71 -11.59 -16.23
N PRO A 169 4.41 -12.48 -16.94
CA PRO A 169 5.85 -12.66 -16.73
C PRO A 169 6.61 -11.34 -16.89
N LEU A 170 7.61 -11.13 -16.05
CA LEU A 170 8.46 -9.94 -16.07
C LEU A 170 9.92 -10.34 -16.30
N PHE A 171 10.47 -9.95 -17.43
CA PHE A 171 11.92 -10.03 -17.64
C PHE A 171 12.61 -8.87 -16.92
N VAL A 172 13.68 -9.19 -16.17
CA VAL A 172 14.58 -8.18 -15.59
C VAL A 172 16.02 -8.57 -15.92
N PRO A 173 16.81 -7.67 -16.52
CA PRO A 173 18.22 -7.95 -16.79
C PRO A 173 19.00 -8.08 -15.48
N LEU A 174 20.14 -8.77 -15.53
CA LEU A 174 21.05 -8.86 -14.37
C LEU A 174 21.77 -7.53 -14.12
N GLU A 175 22.20 -6.88 -15.21
CA GLU A 175 23.02 -5.65 -15.23
C GLU A 175 22.30 -4.51 -15.96
N GLY A 176 22.82 -3.29 -15.81
CA GLY A 176 22.39 -2.09 -16.53
C GLY A 176 21.44 -1.22 -15.70
N PRO A 177 21.00 -0.06 -16.22
CA PRO A 177 20.19 0.89 -15.46
C PRO A 177 18.92 0.29 -14.84
N ASP A 178 18.35 -0.73 -15.49
CA ASP A 178 17.18 -1.50 -15.06
C ASP A 178 17.50 -2.90 -14.51
N GLY A 179 18.80 -3.19 -14.33
CA GLY A 179 19.31 -4.46 -13.86
C GLY A 179 18.96 -4.74 -12.40
N LEU A 180 18.89 -6.02 -12.03
CA LEU A 180 18.68 -6.42 -10.64
C LEU A 180 19.82 -5.94 -9.74
N ARG A 181 21.08 -5.95 -10.22
CA ARG A 181 22.22 -5.49 -9.42
C ARG A 181 22.11 -4.00 -9.11
N GLU A 182 21.75 -3.18 -10.08
CA GLU A 182 21.60 -1.74 -9.91
C GLU A 182 20.40 -1.41 -9.02
N ARG A 183 19.26 -2.05 -9.27
CA ARG A 183 18.05 -1.84 -8.47
C ARG A 183 18.27 -2.20 -7.00
N PHE A 184 19.05 -3.24 -6.71
CA PHE A 184 19.25 -3.71 -5.33
C PHE A 184 20.58 -3.23 -4.71
N TYR A 185 21.30 -2.35 -5.40
CA TYR A 185 22.59 -1.81 -4.94
C TYR A 185 23.65 -2.91 -4.69
N LEU A 186 23.72 -3.86 -5.62
CA LEU A 186 24.60 -5.03 -5.63
C LEU A 186 25.62 -4.99 -6.77
N GLN A 187 25.90 -3.82 -7.35
CA GLN A 187 26.97 -3.65 -8.32
C GLN A 187 28.31 -4.07 -7.70
N GLY A 188 29.11 -4.83 -8.44
CA GLY A 188 30.38 -5.39 -7.94
C GLY A 188 30.24 -6.48 -6.87
N LYS A 189 29.02 -6.82 -6.43
CA LYS A 189 28.79 -7.92 -5.48
C LYS A 189 28.41 -9.21 -6.22
N TYR A 190 28.77 -10.34 -5.61
CA TYR A 190 28.53 -11.68 -6.13
C TYR A 190 29.15 -11.91 -7.52
N GLU A 191 30.48 -11.90 -7.60
CA GLU A 191 31.23 -12.09 -8.85
C GLU A 191 30.69 -13.25 -9.70
N LYS A 192 30.37 -14.39 -9.05
CA LYS A 192 29.70 -15.53 -9.67
C LYS A 192 28.18 -15.30 -9.71
N VAL A 193 27.59 -15.36 -10.90
CA VAL A 193 26.13 -15.24 -11.11
C VAL A 193 25.33 -16.28 -10.30
N ASN A 194 25.87 -17.48 -10.11
CA ASN A 194 25.23 -18.51 -9.28
C ASN A 194 25.13 -18.09 -7.81
N ASP A 195 26.10 -17.32 -7.29
CA ASP A 195 26.02 -16.78 -5.93
C ASP A 195 24.96 -15.68 -5.82
N PHE A 196 24.82 -14.85 -6.87
CA PHE A 196 23.74 -13.87 -6.95
C PHE A 196 22.38 -14.57 -6.88
N ARG A 197 22.16 -15.59 -7.73
CA ARG A 197 20.93 -16.39 -7.73
C ARG A 197 20.64 -16.97 -6.35
N ARG A 198 21.61 -17.68 -5.77
CA ARG A 198 21.46 -18.39 -4.50
C ARG A 198 21.19 -17.45 -3.31
N LYS A 199 21.85 -16.29 -3.27
CA LYS A 199 21.81 -15.38 -2.10
C LYS A 199 20.75 -14.29 -2.21
N VAL A 200 20.24 -14.03 -3.41
CA VAL A 200 19.26 -12.96 -3.67
C VAL A 200 17.91 -13.56 -4.09
N ILE A 201 17.88 -14.26 -5.22
CA ILE A 201 16.63 -14.76 -5.82
C ILE A 201 16.08 -15.92 -5.00
N ASP A 202 16.90 -16.92 -4.69
CA ASP A 202 16.42 -18.13 -3.99
C ASP A 202 16.06 -17.83 -2.53
N VAL A 203 16.79 -16.92 -1.87
CA VAL A 203 16.46 -16.42 -0.52
C VAL A 203 15.10 -15.72 -0.53
N ALA A 204 14.87 -14.82 -1.50
CA ALA A 204 13.58 -14.14 -1.61
C ALA A 204 12.46 -15.13 -1.90
N LYS A 205 12.65 -16.02 -2.88
CA LYS A 205 11.67 -17.03 -3.26
C LYS A 205 11.27 -17.90 -2.06
N LYS A 206 12.24 -18.42 -1.32
CA LYS A 206 11.99 -19.28 -0.16
C LYS A 206 11.11 -18.57 0.87
N GLU A 207 11.43 -17.32 1.21
CA GLU A 207 10.67 -16.58 2.22
C GLU A 207 9.25 -16.23 1.72
N LEU A 208 9.08 -15.91 0.43
CA LEU A 208 7.77 -15.70 -0.18
C LEU A 208 6.92 -16.98 -0.17
N ASP A 209 7.51 -18.11 -0.55
CA ASP A 209 6.82 -19.40 -0.56
C ASP A 209 6.36 -19.82 0.85
N GLU A 210 7.04 -19.37 1.91
CA GLU A 210 6.68 -19.65 3.30
C GLU A 210 5.64 -18.68 3.88
N SER A 211 5.70 -17.40 3.52
CA SER A 211 5.04 -16.32 4.30
C SER A 211 4.14 -15.39 3.47
N SER A 212 3.87 -15.68 2.20
CA SER A 212 3.17 -14.77 1.28
C SER A 212 2.13 -15.49 0.41
N PRO A 213 1.01 -14.81 0.05
CA PRO A 213 0.14 -15.28 -1.01
C PRO A 213 0.75 -15.11 -2.41
N TYR A 214 1.74 -14.24 -2.57
CA TYR A 214 2.46 -14.04 -3.83
C TYR A 214 3.87 -14.60 -3.76
N SER A 215 4.26 -15.33 -4.80
CA SER A 215 5.61 -15.80 -5.04
C SER A 215 5.94 -15.71 -6.53
N PHE A 216 7.00 -16.38 -6.96
CA PHE A 216 7.40 -16.45 -8.36
C PHE A 216 8.17 -17.72 -8.69
N VAL A 217 8.24 -18.01 -9.98
CA VAL A 217 9.23 -18.92 -10.60
C VAL A 217 10.19 -18.07 -11.41
N ALA A 218 11.50 -18.25 -11.19
CA ALA A 218 12.53 -17.53 -11.92
C ALA A 218 13.16 -18.43 -12.99
N LYS A 219 13.01 -18.05 -14.26
CA LYS A 219 13.67 -18.68 -15.40
C LYS A 219 14.89 -17.87 -15.80
N GLU A 220 16.04 -18.52 -15.89
CA GLU A 220 17.26 -17.88 -16.42
C GLU A 220 17.10 -17.59 -17.91
N GLU A 221 17.46 -16.37 -18.31
CA GLU A 221 17.61 -16.01 -19.72
C GLU A 221 19.11 -15.87 -20.04
N LYS A 222 19.52 -16.44 -21.18
CA LYS A 222 20.93 -16.54 -21.57
C LYS A 222 21.16 -15.96 -22.95
N ALA A 223 22.27 -15.23 -23.11
CA ALA A 223 22.85 -14.89 -24.40
C ALA A 223 24.12 -15.73 -24.59
N GLY A 224 24.01 -16.78 -25.41
CA GLY A 224 25.04 -17.82 -25.50
C GLY A 224 25.23 -18.53 -24.16
N LYS A 225 26.47 -18.51 -23.62
CA LYS A 225 26.79 -19.11 -22.31
C LYS A 225 26.55 -18.16 -21.13
N LYS A 226 26.34 -16.86 -21.38
CA LYS A 226 26.22 -15.83 -20.33
C LYS A 226 24.76 -15.67 -19.91
N ILE A 227 24.49 -15.72 -18.61
CA ILE A 227 23.18 -15.34 -18.05
C ILE A 227 23.04 -13.82 -18.15
N ILE A 228 21.98 -13.36 -18.82
CA ILE A 228 21.69 -11.93 -19.03
C ILE A 228 20.63 -11.40 -18.08
N GLY A 229 19.87 -12.27 -17.41
CA GLY A 229 18.81 -11.88 -16.50
C GLY A 229 17.88 -13.04 -16.19
N TRP A 230 16.71 -12.70 -15.65
CA TRP A 230 15.66 -13.68 -15.34
C TRP A 230 14.30 -13.20 -15.79
N THR A 231 13.51 -14.13 -16.30
CA THR A 231 12.06 -13.97 -16.45
C THR A 231 11.39 -14.49 -15.19
N PHE A 232 10.72 -13.60 -14.46
CA PHE A 232 9.96 -13.90 -13.26
C PHE A 232 8.50 -14.15 -13.63
N PHE A 233 8.02 -15.37 -13.38
CA PHE A 233 6.64 -15.77 -13.56
C PHE A 233 5.91 -15.64 -12.21
N PRO A 234 4.96 -14.71 -12.06
CA PRO A 234 4.25 -14.54 -10.80
C PRO A 234 3.40 -15.77 -10.48
N VAL A 235 3.35 -16.14 -9.20
CA VAL A 235 2.52 -17.22 -8.68
C VAL A 235 1.68 -16.68 -7.54
N PHE A 236 0.37 -16.94 -7.57
CA PHE A 236 -0.58 -16.53 -6.54
C PHE A 236 -1.25 -17.74 -5.90
N TYR A 237 -1.26 -17.76 -4.57
CA TYR A 237 -1.87 -18.80 -3.76
C TYR A 237 -3.07 -18.21 -3.01
N GLU A 238 -4.27 -18.38 -3.58
CA GLU A 238 -5.54 -17.85 -3.01
C GLU A 238 -5.76 -18.27 -1.56
N ASN A 239 -5.38 -19.51 -1.20
CA ASN A 239 -5.54 -20.05 0.15
C ASN A 239 -4.60 -19.44 1.20
N ARG A 240 -3.67 -18.58 0.79
CA ARG A 240 -2.73 -17.87 1.68
C ARG A 240 -3.02 -16.38 1.77
N GLU A 241 -3.99 -15.88 1.01
CA GLU A 241 -4.43 -14.48 1.11
C GLU A 241 -5.16 -14.28 2.44
N ASP A 242 -5.10 -13.07 2.99
CA ASP A 242 -5.84 -12.75 4.20
C ASP A 242 -7.35 -12.98 4.00
N PRO A 243 -8.03 -13.78 4.84
CA PRO A 243 -9.44 -14.12 4.64
C PRO A 243 -10.36 -12.90 4.58
N ALA A 244 -10.06 -11.83 5.32
CA ALA A 244 -10.86 -10.61 5.28
C ALA A 244 -10.68 -9.86 3.95
N LEU A 245 -9.48 -9.86 3.39
CA LEU A 245 -9.21 -9.30 2.07
C LEU A 245 -9.84 -10.14 0.96
N GLN A 246 -9.80 -11.47 1.07
CA GLN A 246 -10.45 -12.38 0.15
C GLN A 246 -11.96 -12.16 0.14
N GLU A 247 -12.59 -12.05 1.32
CA GLU A 247 -14.03 -11.79 1.42
C GLU A 247 -14.38 -10.41 0.86
N GLN A 248 -13.57 -9.39 1.15
CA GLN A 248 -13.74 -8.06 0.57
C GLN A 248 -13.66 -8.10 -0.96
N ALA A 249 -12.70 -8.84 -1.54
CA ALA A 249 -12.56 -8.99 -2.97
C ALA A 249 -13.73 -9.79 -3.59
N ARG A 250 -14.20 -10.83 -2.90
CA ARG A 250 -15.38 -11.62 -3.30
C ARG A 250 -16.63 -10.74 -3.34
N MET A 251 -16.90 -10.02 -2.26
CA MET A 251 -18.03 -9.08 -2.16
C MET A 251 -17.91 -7.93 -3.16
N ALA A 252 -16.69 -7.53 -3.54
CA ALA A 252 -16.45 -6.56 -4.60
C ALA A 252 -16.80 -7.10 -6.00
N LYS A 253 -16.75 -8.42 -6.25
CA LYS A 253 -17.17 -9.04 -7.51
C LYS A 253 -18.68 -9.29 -7.60
N VAL A 254 -19.35 -9.51 -6.47
CA VAL A 254 -20.82 -9.70 -6.43
C VAL A 254 -21.52 -8.41 -6.85
N THR A 255 -22.57 -8.51 -7.67
CA THR A 255 -23.33 -7.33 -8.10
C THR A 255 -24.21 -6.81 -6.96
N ALA A 256 -24.45 -5.50 -6.94
CA ALA A 256 -25.33 -4.85 -5.97
C ALA A 256 -26.75 -5.43 -5.98
N ARG A 257 -27.20 -5.97 -7.11
CA ARG A 257 -28.52 -6.61 -7.22
C ARG A 257 -28.67 -7.83 -6.31
N LEU A 258 -27.60 -8.57 -6.08
CA LEU A 258 -27.61 -9.74 -5.20
C LEU A 258 -27.38 -9.38 -3.72
N GLN A 259 -27.00 -8.13 -3.44
CA GLN A 259 -26.61 -7.68 -2.10
C GLN A 259 -27.62 -6.71 -1.47
N LEU A 260 -28.44 -6.05 -2.29
CA LEU A 260 -29.51 -5.18 -1.84
C LEU A 260 -30.84 -5.93 -1.84
N GLU A 261 -31.73 -5.57 -0.92
CA GLU A 261 -33.11 -6.03 -0.96
C GLU A 261 -33.78 -5.56 -2.26
N ASN A 262 -34.70 -6.38 -2.81
CA ASN A 262 -35.31 -6.11 -4.11
C ASN A 262 -36.03 -4.75 -4.15
N ASN A 263 -36.79 -4.43 -3.09
CA ASN A 263 -37.47 -3.15 -2.91
C ASN A 263 -36.49 -1.96 -2.92
N VAL A 264 -35.37 -2.06 -2.20
CA VAL A 264 -34.33 -1.02 -2.13
C VAL A 264 -33.68 -0.82 -3.51
N TYR A 265 -33.28 -1.92 -4.16
CA TYR A 265 -32.66 -1.86 -5.48
C TYR A 265 -33.60 -1.25 -6.52
N ASP A 266 -34.85 -1.71 -6.56
CA ASP A 266 -35.85 -1.26 -7.52
C ASP A 266 -36.22 0.20 -7.25
N TYR A 267 -36.34 0.60 -5.98
CA TYR A 267 -36.58 1.99 -5.62
C TYR A 267 -35.46 2.92 -6.08
N ILE A 268 -34.19 2.54 -5.87
CA ILE A 268 -33.05 3.33 -6.34
C ILE A 268 -33.02 3.41 -7.86
N LYS A 269 -33.26 2.29 -8.54
CA LYS A 269 -33.27 2.22 -9.99
C LYS A 269 -34.38 3.06 -10.62
N PHE A 270 -35.61 2.95 -10.12
CA PHE A 270 -36.78 3.55 -10.77
C PHE A 270 -37.17 4.92 -10.20
N SER A 271 -37.00 5.17 -8.89
CA SER A 271 -37.36 6.46 -8.29
C SER A 271 -36.28 7.53 -8.45
N PHE A 272 -35.01 7.12 -8.56
CA PHE A 272 -33.86 8.03 -8.73
C PHE A 272 -33.12 7.85 -10.06
N ASP A 273 -33.65 7.01 -10.96
CA ASP A 273 -33.14 6.78 -12.32
C ASP A 273 -31.67 6.32 -12.38
N PHE A 274 -31.24 5.53 -11.39
CA PHE A 274 -29.90 4.93 -11.41
C PHE A 274 -29.83 3.75 -12.39
N LYS A 275 -28.80 3.74 -13.25
CA LYS A 275 -28.44 2.58 -14.07
C LYS A 275 -27.77 1.51 -13.22
N SER A 276 -27.85 0.24 -13.65
CA SER A 276 -27.28 -0.88 -12.89
C SER A 276 -25.77 -0.77 -12.65
N ASP A 277 -25.01 -0.18 -13.58
CA ASP A 277 -23.58 0.07 -13.40
C ASP A 277 -23.31 1.20 -12.38
N GLU A 278 -24.17 2.23 -12.33
CA GLU A 278 -24.11 3.31 -11.35
C GLU A 278 -24.45 2.82 -9.93
N ILE A 279 -25.43 1.92 -9.80
CA ILE A 279 -25.75 1.25 -8.53
C ILE A 279 -24.54 0.40 -8.10
N ASN A 280 -23.96 -0.38 -9.02
CA ASN A 280 -22.76 -1.17 -8.73
C ASN A 280 -21.56 -0.32 -8.31
N LYS A 281 -21.32 0.85 -8.93
CA LYS A 281 -20.27 1.80 -8.53
C LYS A 281 -20.47 2.33 -7.10
N ASN A 282 -21.72 2.48 -6.66
CA ASN A 282 -22.07 3.01 -5.34
C ASN A 282 -22.46 1.93 -4.31
N LYS A 283 -22.34 0.65 -4.67
CA LYS A 283 -22.92 -0.46 -3.91
C LYS A 283 -22.50 -0.51 -2.45
N LYS A 284 -21.24 -0.16 -2.13
CA LYS A 284 -20.74 -0.14 -0.76
C LYS A 284 -21.58 0.80 0.12
N THR A 285 -21.80 2.03 -0.35
CA THR A 285 -22.62 3.03 0.37
C THR A 285 -24.07 2.59 0.48
N LEU A 286 -24.63 1.96 -0.56
CA LEU A 286 -26.03 1.51 -0.56
C LEU A 286 -26.25 0.33 0.41
N ILE A 287 -25.32 -0.63 0.42
CA ILE A 287 -25.36 -1.80 1.32
C ILE A 287 -25.15 -1.34 2.77
N GLU A 288 -24.18 -0.45 3.04
CA GLU A 288 -24.00 0.13 4.37
C GLU A 288 -25.24 0.92 4.82
N GLY A 289 -25.86 1.67 3.91
CA GLY A 289 -27.12 2.37 4.15
C GLY A 289 -28.22 1.42 4.57
N GLN A 290 -28.49 0.38 3.78
CA GLN A 290 -29.49 -0.65 4.07
C GLN A 290 -29.26 -1.34 5.42
N ASN A 291 -28.00 -1.65 5.75
CA ASN A 291 -27.69 -2.43 6.94
C ASN A 291 -27.63 -1.59 8.23
N ARG A 292 -27.34 -0.28 8.14
CA ARG A 292 -27.08 0.57 9.32
C ARG A 292 -28.11 1.67 9.53
N ILE A 293 -28.80 2.14 8.49
CA ILE A 293 -29.81 3.19 8.64
C ILE A 293 -31.14 2.54 9.03
N PRO A 294 -31.70 2.86 10.22
CA PRO A 294 -33.03 2.42 10.59
C PRO A 294 -34.06 2.92 9.58
N ASP A 295 -34.95 2.05 9.11
CA ASP A 295 -35.92 2.34 8.05
C ASP A 295 -35.28 2.99 6.80
N PHE A 296 -34.34 2.29 6.19
CA PHE A 296 -33.64 2.79 5.01
C PHE A 296 -34.57 3.13 3.85
N MET A 297 -35.69 2.40 3.67
CA MET A 297 -36.69 2.69 2.64
C MET A 297 -37.44 4.00 2.92
N GLY A 298 -37.87 4.24 4.16
CA GLY A 298 -38.46 5.52 4.57
C GLY A 298 -37.50 6.68 4.33
N PHE A 299 -36.23 6.52 4.73
CA PHE A 299 -35.19 7.51 4.49
C PHE A 299 -34.99 7.81 2.99
N LEU A 300 -34.93 6.79 2.13
CA LEU A 300 -34.90 7.00 0.68
C LEU A 300 -36.16 7.72 0.16
N GLY A 301 -37.31 7.49 0.78
CA GLY A 301 -38.56 8.21 0.53
C GLY A 301 -38.43 9.72 0.71
N GLU A 302 -37.85 10.15 1.83
CA GLU A 302 -37.66 11.56 2.19
C GLU A 302 -36.76 12.29 1.18
N LEU A 303 -35.74 11.61 0.66
CA LEU A 303 -34.79 12.18 -0.29
C LEU A 303 -35.40 12.47 -1.67
N LYS A 304 -36.56 11.91 -2.02
CA LYS A 304 -37.16 12.01 -3.36
C LYS A 304 -37.41 13.45 -3.81
N LYS A 305 -37.95 14.29 -2.92
CA LYS A 305 -38.20 15.71 -3.24
C LYS A 305 -36.89 16.49 -3.39
N GLY A 306 -35.95 16.29 -2.46
CA GLY A 306 -34.65 16.97 -2.49
C GLY A 306 -33.81 16.59 -3.71
N ALA A 307 -33.79 15.30 -4.08
CA ALA A 307 -33.06 14.82 -5.25
C ALA A 307 -33.59 15.43 -6.56
N ARG A 308 -34.92 15.61 -6.70
CA ARG A 308 -35.53 16.24 -7.89
C ARG A 308 -35.13 17.69 -8.08
N LEU A 309 -34.85 18.40 -6.99
CA LEU A 309 -34.47 19.82 -7.02
C LEU A 309 -32.95 20.03 -7.12
N ALA A 310 -32.16 18.97 -6.95
CA ALA A 310 -30.71 19.05 -6.98
C ALA A 310 -30.19 19.06 -8.42
N GLU A 311 -29.12 19.82 -8.66
CA GLU A 311 -28.40 19.85 -9.94
C GLU A 311 -27.82 18.48 -10.31
N ASN A 312 -27.40 17.69 -9.31
CA ASN A 312 -27.03 16.29 -9.47
C ASN A 312 -27.87 15.39 -8.53
N PRO A 313 -29.04 14.90 -9.00
CA PRO A 313 -29.96 14.09 -8.19
C PRO A 313 -29.32 12.83 -7.61
N LYS A 314 -28.52 12.12 -8.42
CA LYS A 314 -27.86 10.87 -8.02
C LYS A 314 -26.77 11.12 -6.98
N GLY A 315 -25.94 12.14 -7.22
CA GLY A 315 -24.91 12.59 -6.28
C GLY A 315 -25.51 13.04 -4.95
N TYR A 316 -26.66 13.74 -4.98
CA TYR A 316 -27.39 14.16 -3.80
C TYR A 316 -27.83 12.96 -2.93
N VAL A 317 -28.44 11.92 -3.55
CA VAL A 317 -28.89 10.72 -2.82
C VAL A 317 -27.72 10.01 -2.16
N ILE A 318 -26.65 9.73 -2.91
CA ILE A 318 -25.46 9.06 -2.35
C ILE A 318 -24.81 9.91 -1.25
N GLY A 319 -24.73 11.23 -1.45
CA GLY A 319 -24.21 12.16 -0.45
C GLY A 319 -25.05 12.21 0.83
N ALA A 320 -26.37 12.14 0.71
CA ALA A 320 -27.29 12.09 1.85
C ALA A 320 -27.12 10.79 2.65
N ILE A 321 -27.03 9.63 1.99
CA ILE A 321 -26.77 8.34 2.65
C ILE A 321 -25.43 8.40 3.40
N LYS A 322 -24.36 8.90 2.76
CA LYS A 322 -23.04 9.04 3.40
C LYS A 322 -23.06 9.97 4.62
N ARG A 323 -23.86 11.04 4.59
CA ARG A 323 -24.04 11.94 5.74
C ARG A 323 -24.76 11.23 6.87
N LYS A 324 -25.87 10.54 6.58
CA LYS A 324 -26.63 9.80 7.59
C LYS A 324 -25.80 8.71 8.26
N LEU A 325 -25.00 7.99 7.49
CA LEU A 325 -24.06 6.98 8.01
C LEU A 325 -22.94 7.52 8.90
N LYS A 326 -22.68 8.84 8.89
CA LYS A 326 -21.73 9.49 9.82
C LYS A 326 -22.40 9.96 11.11
N GLU A 327 -23.72 10.13 11.10
CA GLU A 327 -24.52 10.51 12.27
C GLU A 327 -24.84 9.30 13.17
N ILE A 328 -24.81 8.09 12.60
CA ILE A 328 -25.00 6.79 13.25
C ILE A 328 -23.63 6.16 13.56
#